data_AF-A0A2N2CVH1-F1
#
_entry.id   AF-A0A2N2CVH1-F1
#
_cell.length_a   1.000
_cell.length_b   1.000
_cell.length_c   1.000
_cell.angle_alpha   90.00
_cell.angle_beta   90.00
_cell.angle_gamma   90.00
#
_symmetry.space_group_name_H-M   'P 1'
#
loop_
_entity.id
_entity.type
_entity.pdbx_description
1 polymer ?
#
loop_
_entity_poly.entity_id
_entity_poly.type
_entity_poly.pdbx_seq_one_letter_code
_entity_poly.pdbx_strand_id
1 'polypeptide(L)' 'MAYSMDTIVGDILSNPEACAVMDEIIPGTTKNPMMKMAKGFTLGKIAKTPAAKIPEAKIVEFIDACNAKGIG' A
#
# COMPACT_ATOMS: atom_id res chain seq x y z
N MET A 1 -13.90 -5.33 -1.28
CA MET A 1 -14.11 -3.88 -1.19
C MET A 1 -12.98 -3.18 -1.91
N ALA A 2 -13.26 -2.25 -2.81
CA ALA A 2 -12.20 -1.46 -3.45
C ALA A 2 -11.25 -0.86 -2.40
N TYR A 3 -9.94 -0.95 -2.62
CA TYR A 3 -8.97 -0.27 -1.78
C TYR A 3 -9.15 1.23 -1.87
N SER A 4 -8.83 1.92 -0.78
CA SER A 4 -8.99 3.36 -0.63
C SER A 4 -7.95 3.91 0.36
N MET A 5 -7.93 5.23 0.53
CA MET A 5 -7.02 5.88 1.49
C MET A 5 -7.26 5.44 2.95
N ASP A 6 -8.44 4.91 3.26
CA ASP A 6 -8.80 4.40 4.58
C ASP A 6 -8.44 2.92 4.76
N THR A 7 -8.02 2.23 3.70
CA THR A 7 -7.55 0.85 3.77
C THR A 7 -6.30 0.74 4.64
N ILE A 8 -6.30 -0.25 5.52
CA ILE A 8 -5.17 -0.53 6.40
C ILE A 8 -4.07 -1.25 5.62
N VAL A 9 -2.82 -0.79 5.76
CA VAL A 9 -1.68 -1.41 5.08
C VAL A 9 -1.49 -2.87 5.49
N GLY A 10 -1.88 -3.25 6.70
CA GLY A 10 -1.90 -4.63 7.16
C GLY A 10 -2.79 -5.55 6.31
N ASP A 11 -3.93 -5.07 5.81
CA ASP A 11 -4.81 -5.86 4.93
C ASP A 11 -4.14 -6.07 3.56
N ILE A 12 -3.49 -5.01 3.04
CA ILE A 12 -2.71 -5.06 1.80
C ILE A 12 -1.54 -6.04 1.93
N LEU A 13 -0.79 -5.98 3.04
CA LEU A 13 0.33 -6.88 3.32
C LEU A 13 -0.10 -8.33 3.56
N SER A 14 -1.35 -8.54 3.98
CA SER A 14 -1.94 -9.87 4.12
C SER A 14 -2.38 -10.45 2.78
N ASN A 15 -2.48 -9.63 1.74
CA ASN A 15 -2.91 -10.04 0.41
C ASN A 15 -1.69 -10.12 -0.54
N PRO A 16 -1.27 -11.35 -0.96
CA PRO A 16 -0.08 -11.52 -1.78
C PRO A 16 -0.18 -10.87 -3.16
N GLU A 17 -1.39 -10.77 -3.74
CA GLU A 17 -1.60 -10.08 -5.01
C GLU A 17 -1.38 -8.57 -4.87
N ALA A 18 -1.90 -7.99 -3.81
CA ALA A 18 -1.69 -6.58 -3.49
C ALA A 18 -0.21 -6.30 -3.20
N CYS A 19 0.47 -7.21 -2.48
CA CYS A 19 1.91 -7.12 -2.28
C CYS A 19 2.68 -7.10 -3.61
N ALA A 20 2.30 -7.92 -4.59
CA ALA A 20 2.93 -7.95 -5.90
C ALA A 20 2.77 -6.61 -6.63
N VAL A 21 1.55 -6.05 -6.66
CA VAL A 21 1.28 -4.73 -7.26
C VAL A 21 2.10 -3.63 -6.56
N MET A 22 2.18 -3.67 -5.23
CA MET A 22 2.95 -2.68 -4.47
C MET A 22 4.46 -2.80 -4.70
N ASP A 23 4.99 -4.01 -4.87
CA ASP A 23 6.39 -4.25 -5.24
C ASP A 23 6.69 -3.84 -6.70
N GLU A 24 5.73 -3.95 -7.62
CA GLU A 24 5.87 -3.42 -8.99
C GLU A 24 6.00 -1.89 -8.99
N ILE A 25 5.17 -1.22 -8.18
CA ILE A 25 5.10 0.24 -8.13
C ILE A 25 6.28 0.84 -7.34
N ILE A 26 6.63 0.21 -6.21
CA ILE A 26 7.77 0.58 -5.38
C ILE A 26 8.52 -0.70 -4.95
N PRO A 27 9.58 -1.08 -5.68
CA PRO A 27 10.32 -2.31 -5.39
C PRO A 27 10.95 -2.29 -4.00
N GLY A 28 10.76 -3.38 -3.27
CA GLY A 28 11.27 -3.58 -1.92
C GLY A 28 10.35 -3.04 -0.82
N THR A 29 9.18 -2.50 -1.15
CA THR A 29 8.26 -1.89 -0.16
C THR A 29 7.67 -2.91 0.79
N THR A 30 7.20 -4.04 0.27
CA THR A 30 6.62 -5.13 1.07
C THR A 30 7.66 -5.81 1.95
N LYS A 31 8.93 -5.80 1.52
CA LYS A 31 10.08 -6.38 2.24
C LYS A 31 10.73 -5.39 3.21
N ASN A 32 10.37 -4.11 3.17
CA ASN A 32 10.95 -3.10 4.03
C ASN A 32 10.41 -3.25 5.48
N PRO A 33 11.27 -3.30 6.51
CA PRO A 33 10.83 -3.33 7.91
C PRO A 33 9.91 -2.17 8.30
N MET A 34 9.98 -1.01 7.62
CA MET A 34 9.03 0.08 7.83
C MET A 34 7.59 -0.33 7.50
N MET A 35 7.38 -1.25 6.56
CA MET A 35 6.04 -1.68 6.16
C MET A 35 5.39 -2.58 7.22
N LYS A 36 6.21 -3.32 7.98
CA LYS A 36 5.73 -4.03 9.19
C LYS A 36 5.27 -3.08 10.30
N MET A 37 5.81 -1.86 10.38
CA MET A 37 5.28 -0.81 11.25
C MET A 37 4.05 -0.13 10.63
N ALA A 38 4.08 0.08 9.31
CA ALA A 38 2.99 0.66 8.54
C ALA A 38 1.70 -0.15 8.62
N LYS A 39 1.77 -1.46 8.89
CA LYS A 39 0.61 -2.38 8.91
C LYS A 39 -0.56 -1.94 9.79
N GLY A 40 -0.33 -1.13 10.82
CA GLY A 40 -1.38 -0.59 11.70
C GLY A 40 -1.92 0.78 11.27
N PHE A 41 -1.43 1.32 10.15
CA PHE A 41 -1.81 2.62 9.61
C PHE A 41 -2.60 2.45 8.32
N THR A 42 -3.42 3.46 8.02
CA THR A 42 -4.12 3.56 6.74
C THR A 42 -3.20 4.11 5.66
N LEU A 43 -3.50 3.83 4.40
CA LEU A 43 -2.77 4.36 3.25
C LEU A 43 -2.67 5.90 3.27
N GLY A 44 -3.76 6.60 3.60
CA GLY A 44 -3.76 8.05 3.71
C GLY A 44 -2.86 8.58 4.84
N LYS A 45 -2.69 7.80 5.92
CA LYS A 45 -1.75 8.16 6.99
C LYS A 45 -0.31 7.91 6.58
N ILE A 46 -0.06 6.87 5.79
CA ILE A 46 1.26 6.59 5.20
C ILE A 46 1.66 7.68 4.20
N ALA A 47 0.74 8.13 3.35
CA ALA A 47 0.96 9.26 2.44
C ALA A 47 1.42 10.53 3.16
N LYS A 48 0.86 10.78 4.34
CA LYS A 48 1.19 11.93 5.20
C LYS A 48 2.41 11.71 6.09
N THR A 49 2.96 10.50 6.14
CA THR A 49 4.10 10.15 7.00
C THR A 49 5.39 10.22 6.20
N PRO A 50 6.27 11.23 6.42
CA PRO A 50 7.51 11.37 5.66
C PRO A 50 8.45 10.17 5.84
N ALA A 51 8.38 9.53 7.02
CA ALA A 51 9.19 8.36 7.35
C ALA A 51 8.88 7.15 6.47
N ALA A 52 7.68 7.06 5.89
CA ALA A 52 7.34 5.95 4.99
C ALA A 52 8.10 6.04 3.66
N LYS A 53 8.56 7.23 3.25
CA LYS A 53 9.19 7.48 1.94
C LYS A 53 8.35 6.99 0.75
N ILE A 54 7.03 6.89 0.94
CA ILE A 54 6.08 6.52 -0.11
C ILE A 54 5.37 7.81 -0.55
N PRO A 55 5.51 8.22 -1.81
CA PRO A 55 4.75 9.34 -2.35
C PRO A 55 3.26 9.03 -2.38
N GLU A 56 2.41 10.03 -2.11
CA GLU A 56 0.96 9.91 -2.26
C GLU A 56 0.55 9.42 -3.66
N ALA A 57 1.22 9.93 -4.70
CA ALA A 57 0.98 9.50 -6.09
C ALA A 57 1.14 7.98 -6.27
N LYS A 58 2.10 7.36 -5.59
CA LYS A 58 2.34 5.90 -5.67
C LYS A 58 1.28 5.10 -4.92
N ILE A 59 0.68 5.69 -3.89
CA ILE A 59 -0.44 5.10 -3.15
C ILE A 59 -1.71 5.13 -4.00
N VAL A 60 -1.97 6.25 -4.69
CA VAL A 60 -3.08 6.37 -5.64
C VAL A 60 -2.90 5.37 -6.78
N GLU A 61 -1.69 5.31 -7.38
CA GLU A 61 -1.36 4.35 -8.43
C GLU A 61 -1.59 2.90 -7.98
N PHE A 62 -1.22 2.56 -6.74
CA PHE A 62 -1.48 1.25 -6.14
C PHE A 62 -2.97 0.97 -5.97
N ILE A 63 -3.74 1.93 -5.43
CA ILE A 63 -5.19 1.79 -5.24
C ILE A 63 -5.87 1.54 -6.59
N ASP A 64 -5.54 2.34 -7.60
CA ASP A 64 -6.11 2.22 -8.94
C ASP A 64 -5.74 0.89 -9.59
N ALA A 65 -4.48 0.47 -9.49
CA ALA A 65 -4.02 -0.81 -10.02
C ALA A 65 -4.71 -2.01 -9.35
N CYS A 66 -4.87 -1.98 -8.02
CA CYS A 66 -5.60 -3.01 -7.29
C CYS A 66 -7.07 -3.03 -7.66
N ASN A 67 -7.74 -1.89 -7.70
CA ASN A 67 -9.15 -1.78 -8.07
C ASN A 67 -9.39 -2.24 -9.52
N ALA A 68 -8.50 -1.86 -10.45
CA ALA A 68 -8.56 -2.30 -11.85
C ALA A 68 -8.35 -3.81 -12.00
N LYS A 69 -7.55 -4.43 -11.13
CA LYS A 69 -7.34 -5.88 -11.07
C LYS A 69 -8.41 -6.62 -10.26
N GLY A 70 -9.36 -5.91 -9.63
CA GLY A 70 -10.36 -6.49 -8.75
C GLY A 70 -9.80 -6.98 -7.40
N ILE A 71 -8.63 -6.50 -7.02
CA ILE A 71 -7.96 -6.82 -5.75
C ILE A 71 -8.53 -5.87 -4.70
N GLY A 72 -9.43 -6.37 -3.86
CA GLY A 72 -10.00 -5.63 -2.74
C GLY A 72 -11.24 -6.27 -2.13
#